data_AF-A0A9D9MM52-F1
#
_entry.id   AF-A0A9D9MM52-F1
#
_cell.length_a   1.000
_cell.length_b   1.000
_cell.length_c   1.000
_cell.angle_alpha   90.00
_cell.angle_beta   90.00
_cell.angle_gamma   90.00
#
_symmetry.space_group_name_H-M   'P 1'
#
loop_
_entity.id
_entity.type
_entity.pdbx_description
1 polymer ?
#
loop_
_entity_poly.entity_id
_entity_poly.type
_entity_poly.pdbx_seq_one_letter_code
_entity_poly.pdbx_strand_id
1 'polypeptide(L)'
;MKLFIFILFLGITGISQAQKAKIKIDGDIVLVNGEPAFILESPFLSASYNLYNMQHELLAAFSENMGTKKIQTTTGTQYQKFSYLSVTFSNEEQSKCETGTFPVKKLMAMMIVKNGLVENGELNNGNVIRFCEERGFYYSSRR
;
A
#
# COMPACT_ATOMS: atom_id res chain seq x y z
N MET A 1 -12.92 -4.31 -58.44
CA MET A 1 -12.12 -3.54 -57.47
C MET A 1 -12.99 -3.16 -56.27
N LYS A 2 -13.13 -4.05 -55.29
CA LYS A 2 -14.00 -3.85 -54.10
C LYS A 2 -13.35 -4.51 -52.88
N LEU A 3 -12.08 -4.21 -52.64
CA LEU A 3 -11.32 -4.84 -51.54
C LEU A 3 -10.32 -3.88 -50.88
N PHE A 4 -10.75 -2.63 -50.63
CA PHE A 4 -9.89 -1.64 -49.96
C PHE A 4 -10.56 -0.87 -48.81
N ILE A 5 -11.77 -1.27 -48.37
CA ILE A 5 -12.52 -0.51 -47.35
C ILE A 5 -12.49 -1.18 -45.95
N PHE A 6 -11.89 -2.36 -45.79
CA PHE A 6 -11.89 -3.08 -44.51
C PHE A 6 -10.67 -2.85 -43.60
N ILE A 7 -9.72 -1.99 -43.98
CA ILE A 7 -8.48 -1.77 -43.19
C ILE A 7 -8.56 -0.50 -42.31
N LEU A 8 -9.69 0.23 -42.30
CA LEU A 8 -9.81 1.44 -41.47
C LEU A 8 -10.31 1.19 -40.04
N PHE A 9 -10.67 -0.04 -39.66
CA PHE A 9 -11.23 -0.36 -38.33
C PHE A 9 -10.33 -1.21 -37.42
N LEU A 10 -9.09 -1.49 -37.84
CA LEU A 10 -8.12 -2.29 -37.05
C LEU A 10 -7.11 -1.44 -36.24
N GLY A 11 -7.25 -0.12 -36.24
CA GLY A 11 -6.27 0.80 -35.64
C GLY A 11 -6.53 1.23 -34.18
N ILE A 12 -7.62 0.79 -33.55
CA ILE A 12 -7.97 1.20 -32.17
C ILE A 12 -8.41 -0.01 -31.33
N THR A 13 -7.73 -1.15 -31.44
CA THR A 13 -7.70 -2.07 -30.31
C THR A 13 -6.66 -1.51 -29.34
N GLY A 14 -7.18 -0.69 -28.42
CA GLY A 14 -6.43 0.02 -27.41
C GLY A 14 -5.35 -0.86 -26.81
N ILE A 15 -4.11 -0.41 -27.00
CA ILE A 15 -3.00 -0.77 -26.14
C ILE A 15 -3.36 -0.16 -24.77
N SER A 16 -4.27 -0.80 -24.04
CA SER A 16 -4.29 -0.75 -22.58
C SER A 16 -3.07 -1.52 -22.11
N GLN A 17 -1.88 -1.00 -22.45
CA GLN A 17 -0.75 -1.18 -21.57
C GLN A 17 -1.25 -0.61 -20.25
N ALA A 18 -1.37 -1.49 -19.25
CA ALA A 18 -1.51 -1.10 -17.87
C ALA A 18 -0.32 -0.18 -17.55
N GLN A 19 -0.49 1.12 -17.80
CA GLN A 19 0.51 2.12 -17.49
C GLN A 19 0.59 2.09 -15.97
N LYS A 20 1.71 1.54 -15.46
CA LYS A 20 1.98 1.54 -14.02
C LYS A 20 1.84 2.97 -13.54
N ALA A 21 0.92 3.19 -12.59
CA ALA A 21 0.65 4.52 -12.06
C ALA A 21 1.96 5.20 -11.63
N LYS A 22 2.18 6.42 -12.13
CA LYS A 22 3.39 7.18 -11.82
C LYS A 22 3.24 7.83 -10.45
N ILE A 23 4.01 7.37 -9.48
CA ILE A 23 3.93 7.83 -8.09
C ILE A 23 5.10 8.77 -7.78
N LYS A 24 4.78 9.98 -7.31
CA LYS A 24 5.71 10.99 -6.80
C LYS A 24 5.30 11.37 -5.36
N ILE A 25 6.30 11.73 -4.55
CA ILE A 25 6.10 12.25 -3.20
C ILE A 25 6.53 13.71 -3.21
N ASP A 26 5.70 14.59 -2.67
CA ASP A 26 5.96 16.02 -2.47
C ASP A 26 5.68 16.38 -1.00
N GLY A 27 6.73 16.36 -0.17
CA GLY A 27 6.59 16.38 1.29
C GLY A 27 5.84 15.16 1.81
N ASP A 28 4.64 15.38 2.34
CA ASP A 28 3.70 14.33 2.75
C ASP A 28 2.66 14.02 1.67
N ILE A 29 2.52 14.85 0.64
CA ILE A 29 1.52 14.66 -0.42
C ILE A 29 2.00 13.59 -1.40
N VAL A 30 1.13 12.61 -1.67
CA VAL A 30 1.33 11.60 -2.69
C VAL A 30 0.62 12.01 -3.97
N LEU A 31 1.39 12.14 -5.04
CA LEU A 31 0.90 12.43 -6.38
C LEU A 31 0.83 11.13 -7.20
N VAL A 32 -0.35 10.82 -7.73
CA VAL A 32 -0.59 9.68 -8.62
C VAL A 32 -0.89 10.22 -10.01
N ASN A 33 -0.05 9.89 -10.98
CA ASN A 33 -0.12 10.42 -12.35
C ASN A 33 -0.09 11.95 -12.44
N GLY A 34 0.49 12.62 -11.44
CA GLY A 34 0.60 14.07 -11.38
C GLY A 34 -0.45 14.75 -10.50
N GLU A 35 -1.51 14.05 -10.12
CA GLU A 35 -2.60 14.58 -9.30
C GLU A 35 -2.44 14.20 -7.82
N PRO A 36 -2.73 15.11 -6.87
CA PRO A 36 -2.78 14.78 -5.44
C PRO A 36 -3.82 13.69 -5.16
N ALA A 37 -3.38 12.60 -4.54
CA ALA A 37 -4.25 11.46 -4.23
C ALA A 37 -4.54 11.34 -2.73
N PHE A 38 -3.52 11.46 -1.90
CA PHE A 38 -3.62 11.36 -0.44
C PHE A 38 -2.38 11.92 0.25
N ILE A 39 -2.47 12.09 1.57
CA ILE A 39 -1.37 12.55 2.42
C ILE A 39 -0.82 11.34 3.19
N LEU A 40 0.50 11.19 3.20
CA LEU A 40 1.21 10.12 3.88
C LEU A 40 2.26 10.73 4.80
N GLU A 41 1.86 10.99 6.04
CA GLU A 41 2.72 11.53 7.08
C GLU A 41 3.58 10.42 7.69
N SER A 42 4.81 10.76 8.05
CA SER A 42 5.71 9.87 8.78
C SER A 42 6.47 10.69 9.83
N PRO A 43 6.38 10.36 11.13
CA PRO A 43 7.16 11.03 12.16
C PRO A 43 8.67 10.92 11.88
N PHE A 44 9.43 11.95 12.26
CA PHE A 44 10.88 11.95 12.10
C PHE A 44 11.51 10.74 12.80
N LEU A 45 12.32 9.96 12.08
CA LEU A 45 12.98 8.73 12.55
C LEU A 45 12.05 7.56 12.94
N SER A 46 10.79 7.55 12.53
CA SER A 46 9.90 6.40 12.71
C SER A 46 9.62 5.68 11.38
N ALA A 47 9.47 4.35 11.43
CA ALA A 47 8.90 3.61 10.31
C ALA A 47 7.35 3.64 10.29
N SER A 48 6.73 4.36 11.23
CA SER A 48 5.27 4.53 11.29
C SER A 48 4.78 5.54 10.27
N TYR A 49 3.54 5.36 9.80
CA TYR A 49 2.89 6.25 8.85
C TYR A 49 1.43 6.51 9.25
N ASN A 50 0.96 7.72 9.02
CA ASN A 50 -0.47 8.04 9.03
C ASN A 50 -0.90 8.40 7.60
N LEU A 51 -1.99 7.78 7.17
CA LEU A 51 -2.60 7.99 5.87
C LEU A 51 -3.84 8.85 6.05
N TYR A 52 -3.88 9.99 5.37
CA TYR A 52 -5.02 10.90 5.36
C TYR A 52 -5.52 11.15 3.94
N ASN A 53 -6.78 11.54 3.82
CA ASN A 53 -7.25 12.15 2.58
C ASN A 53 -6.77 13.61 2.46
N MET A 54 -7.11 14.27 1.35
CA MET A 54 -6.70 15.66 1.11
C MET A 54 -7.40 16.67 2.04
N GLN A 55 -8.46 16.24 2.73
CA GLN A 55 -9.19 17.00 3.75
C GLN A 55 -8.62 16.77 5.16
N HIS A 56 -7.50 16.05 5.30
CA HIS A 56 -6.85 15.69 6.57
C HIS A 56 -7.69 14.76 7.47
N GLU A 57 -8.63 14.02 6.91
CA GLU A 57 -9.33 12.96 7.62
C GLU A 57 -8.48 11.69 7.64
N LEU A 58 -8.32 11.10 8.82
CA LEU A 58 -7.46 9.92 9.01
C LEU A 58 -8.12 8.68 8.40
N LEU A 59 -7.48 8.12 7.37
CA LEU A 59 -7.91 6.90 6.71
C LEU A 59 -7.26 5.66 7.33
N ALA A 60 -5.97 5.69 7.66
CA ALA A 60 -5.32 4.54 8.30
C ALA A 60 -4.08 4.94 9.10
N ALA A 61 -3.81 4.19 10.17
CA ALA A 61 -2.59 4.29 10.96
C ALA A 61 -1.74 3.03 10.79
N PHE A 62 -0.47 3.20 10.45
CA PHE A 62 0.54 2.15 10.31
C PHE A 62 1.57 2.32 11.42
N SER A 63 1.41 1.57 12.50
CA SER A 63 2.23 1.70 13.71
C SER A 63 3.39 0.69 13.72
N GLU A 64 4.61 1.18 13.85
CA GLU A 64 5.79 0.33 14.01
C GLU A 64 5.75 -0.49 15.29
N ASN A 65 5.96 -1.79 15.13
CA ASN A 65 6.05 -2.77 16.20
C ASN A 65 7.32 -3.60 16.05
N MET A 66 7.81 -4.14 17.17
CA MET A 66 8.96 -5.02 17.20
C MET A 66 8.54 -6.43 17.61
N GLY A 67 9.02 -7.41 16.85
CA GLY A 67 8.91 -8.83 17.17
C GLY A 67 10.30 -9.44 17.40
N THR A 68 10.31 -10.63 17.99
CA THR A 68 11.52 -11.45 18.11
C THR A 68 11.22 -12.82 17.54
N LYS A 69 12.10 -13.31 16.66
CA LYS A 69 12.00 -14.64 16.08
C LYS A 69 13.13 -15.52 16.62
N LYS A 70 12.79 -16.71 17.08
CA LYS A 70 13.76 -17.75 17.41
C LYS A 70 14.32 -18.35 16.12
N ILE A 71 15.65 -18.39 15.99
CA ILE A 71 16.35 -18.98 14.85
C ILE A 71 17.29 -20.05 15.39
N GLN A 72 17.20 -21.25 14.81
CA GLN A 72 18.13 -22.32 15.12
C GLN A 72 19.33 -22.23 14.17
N THR A 73 20.51 -22.09 14.74
CA THR A 73 21.79 -22.06 14.01
C THR A 73 22.64 -23.26 14.42
N THR A 74 23.71 -23.54 13.67
CA THR A 74 24.67 -24.60 14.00
C THR A 74 25.39 -24.35 15.34
N THR A 75 25.43 -23.11 15.82
CA THR A 75 26.03 -22.71 17.10
C THR A 75 25.02 -22.57 18.24
N GLY A 76 23.75 -22.88 18.01
CA GLY A 76 22.68 -22.85 19.02
C GLY A 76 21.47 -22.01 18.63
N THR A 77 20.62 -21.71 19.62
CA THR A 77 19.46 -20.84 19.44
C THR A 77 19.88 -19.37 19.48
N GLN A 78 19.49 -18.62 18.45
CA GLN A 78 19.60 -17.16 18.42
C GLN A 78 18.20 -16.53 18.38
N TYR A 79 18.10 -15.30 18.88
CA TYR A 79 16.88 -14.50 18.83
C TYR A 79 17.13 -13.28 17.95
N GLN A 80 16.44 -13.21 16.82
CA GLN A 80 16.53 -12.09 15.90
C GLN A 80 15.37 -11.13 16.11
N LYS A 81 15.67 -9.86 16.35
CA LYS A 81 14.67 -8.79 16.36
C LYS A 81 14.28 -8.45 14.93
N PHE A 82 13.01 -8.17 14.71
CA PHE A 82 12.49 -7.68 13.43
C PHE A 82 11.40 -6.63 13.70
N SER A 83 11.23 -5.70 12.77
CA SER A 83 10.16 -4.71 12.81
C SER A 83 9.06 -5.06 11.81
N TYR A 84 7.84 -4.66 12.13
CA TYR A 84 6.66 -4.76 11.27
C TYR A 84 5.70 -3.62 11.59
N LEU A 85 4.69 -3.42 10.75
CA LEU A 85 3.65 -2.42 10.93
C LEU A 85 2.34 -3.10 11.29
N SER A 86 1.74 -2.69 12.41
CA SER A 86 0.32 -2.96 12.67
C SER A 86 -0.50 -1.87 12.00
N VAL A 87 -1.50 -2.29 11.23
CA VAL A 87 -2.35 -1.41 10.44
C VAL A 87 -3.74 -1.37 11.06
N THR A 88 -4.27 -0.17 11.25
CA THR A 88 -5.68 0.06 11.60
C THR A 88 -6.28 0.99 10.56
N PHE A 89 -7.33 0.54 9.88
CA PHE A 89 -8.10 1.33 8.93
C PHE A 89 -9.30 1.99 9.62
N SER A 90 -9.63 3.21 9.20
CA SER A 90 -10.81 3.95 9.62
C SER A 90 -12.02 3.65 8.71
N ASN A 91 -12.17 2.40 8.26
CA ASN A 91 -13.37 1.95 7.53
C ASN A 91 -14.47 1.53 8.52
N GLU A 92 -15.65 1.18 7.99
CA GLU A 92 -16.83 0.78 8.78
C GLU A 92 -16.53 -0.32 9.81
N GLU A 93 -15.70 -1.29 9.42
CA GLU A 93 -15.35 -2.46 10.26
C GLU A 93 -14.13 -2.21 11.16
N GLN A 94 -13.49 -1.04 11.04
CA GLN A 94 -12.20 -0.74 11.67
C GLN A 94 -11.18 -1.87 11.46
N SER A 95 -11.02 -2.31 10.21
CA SER A 95 -10.22 -3.48 9.84
C SER A 95 -8.79 -3.32 10.33
N LYS A 96 -8.22 -4.43 10.85
CA LYS A 96 -6.87 -4.49 11.38
C LYS A 96 -6.11 -5.65 10.76
N CYS A 97 -4.85 -5.42 10.46
CA CYS A 97 -3.92 -6.44 9.95
C CYS A 97 -2.48 -5.97 10.13
N GLU A 98 -1.52 -6.72 9.61
CA GLU A 98 -0.09 -6.39 9.72
C GLU A 98 0.59 -6.36 8.35
N THR A 99 1.68 -5.61 8.25
CA THR A 99 2.52 -5.60 7.04
C THR A 99 3.99 -5.39 7.38
N GLY A 100 4.88 -5.64 6.42
CA GLY A 100 6.29 -5.34 6.58
C GLY A 100 6.54 -3.83 6.65
N THR A 101 7.69 -3.45 7.19
CA THR A 101 8.13 -2.05 7.17
C THR A 101 8.55 -1.61 5.77
N PHE A 102 8.34 -0.32 5.46
CA PHE A 102 8.79 0.29 4.22
C PHE A 102 9.91 1.29 4.51
N PRO A 103 11.12 1.08 3.98
CA PRO A 103 12.29 1.92 4.32
C PRO A 103 12.20 3.33 3.74
N VAL A 104 11.35 3.55 2.73
CA VAL A 104 11.10 4.87 2.15
C VAL A 104 9.61 5.06 1.90
N LYS A 105 9.13 6.28 2.17
CA LYS A 105 7.73 6.70 2.01
C LYS A 105 7.16 6.38 0.64
N LYS A 106 7.97 6.48 -0.43
CA LYS A 106 7.55 6.12 -1.80
C LYS A 106 7.12 4.65 -1.93
N LEU A 107 7.81 3.71 -1.28
CA LEU A 107 7.43 2.29 -1.34
C LEU A 107 6.12 2.03 -0.60
N MET A 108 5.89 2.75 0.50
CA MET A 108 4.62 2.72 1.23
C MET A 108 3.47 3.25 0.36
N ALA A 109 3.65 4.40 -0.29
CA ALA A 109 2.68 4.94 -1.24
C ALA A 109 2.41 3.99 -2.41
N MET A 110 3.44 3.35 -2.96
CA MET A 110 3.28 2.32 -4.00
C MET A 110 2.46 1.13 -3.53
N MET A 111 2.62 0.71 -2.27
CA MET A 111 1.84 -0.37 -1.69
C MET A 111 0.37 0.03 -1.56
N ILE A 112 0.07 1.25 -1.08
CA ILE A 112 -1.29 1.77 -0.96
C ILE A 112 -1.97 1.83 -2.33
N VAL A 113 -1.32 2.44 -3.33
CA VAL A 113 -1.87 2.58 -4.69
C VAL A 113 -2.03 1.24 -5.39
N LYS A 114 -1.06 0.33 -5.27
CA LYS A 114 -1.11 -1.00 -5.91
C LYS A 114 -2.30 -1.83 -5.39
N ASN A 115 -2.62 -1.72 -4.11
CA ASN A 115 -3.74 -2.44 -3.51
C ASN A 115 -5.07 -1.69 -3.63
N GLY A 116 -5.08 -0.50 -4.26
CA GLY A 116 -6.28 0.30 -4.43
C GLY A 116 -6.96 0.64 -3.11
N LEU A 117 -6.17 0.90 -2.06
CA LEU A 117 -6.73 1.12 -0.71
C LEU A 117 -7.44 2.48 -0.61
N VAL A 118 -7.01 3.46 -1.40
CA VAL A 118 -7.61 4.79 -1.48
C VAL A 118 -8.08 5.04 -2.91
N GLU A 119 -9.33 5.46 -3.04
CA GLU A 119 -9.97 5.80 -4.31
C GLU A 119 -10.85 7.04 -4.10
N ASN A 120 -10.71 8.05 -4.96
CA ASN A 120 -11.45 9.32 -4.87
C ASN A 120 -11.36 10.01 -3.49
N GLY A 121 -10.24 9.83 -2.77
CA GLY A 121 -10.02 10.44 -1.45
C GLY A 121 -10.60 9.64 -0.28
N GLU A 122 -11.21 8.48 -0.52
CA GLU A 122 -11.80 7.63 0.52
C GLU A 122 -11.18 6.24 0.52
N LEU A 123 -11.37 5.49 1.62
CA LEU A 123 -10.99 4.08 1.66
C LEU A 123 -11.92 3.25 0.78
N ASN A 124 -11.33 2.43 -0.09
CA ASN A 124 -12.10 1.40 -0.80
C ASN A 124 -12.29 0.20 0.15
N ASN A 125 -13.46 0.12 0.81
CA ASN A 125 -13.74 -0.87 1.85
C ASN A 125 -13.50 -2.33 1.40
N GLY A 126 -13.93 -2.68 0.19
CA GLY A 126 -13.73 -4.03 -0.36
C GLY A 126 -12.25 -4.38 -0.54
N ASN A 127 -11.44 -3.42 -1.01
CA ASN A 127 -9.99 -3.62 -1.12
C ASN A 127 -9.30 -3.67 0.25
N VAL A 128 -9.75 -2.87 1.22
CA VAL A 128 -9.22 -2.89 2.60
C VAL A 128 -9.46 -4.24 3.27
N ILE A 129 -10.69 -4.77 3.17
CA ILE A 129 -11.03 -6.09 3.73
C ILE A 129 -10.14 -7.16 3.10
N ARG A 130 -10.12 -7.26 1.76
CA ARG A 130 -9.28 -8.22 1.04
C ARG A 130 -7.81 -8.09 1.42
N PHE A 131 -7.30 -6.87 1.51
CA PHE A 131 -5.92 -6.60 1.89
C PHE A 131 -5.61 -7.15 3.29
N CYS A 132 -6.51 -6.97 4.25
CA CYS A 132 -6.33 -7.48 5.60
C CYS A 132 -6.55 -9.00 5.70
N GLU A 133 -7.41 -9.60 4.89
CA GLU A 133 -7.56 -11.06 4.79
C GLU A 133 -6.29 -11.72 4.25
N GLU A 134 -5.69 -11.15 3.19
CA GLU A 134 -4.46 -11.67 2.58
C GLU A 134 -3.24 -11.53 3.51
N ARG A 135 -3.17 -10.42 4.27
CA ARG A 135 -2.05 -10.12 5.17
C ARG A 135 -2.18 -10.79 6.53
N GLY A 136 -3.39 -10.80 7.08
CA GLY A 136 -3.70 -11.25 8.42
C GLY A 136 -2.80 -10.62 9.50
N PHE A 137 -2.48 -11.43 10.51
CA PHE A 137 -1.62 -11.07 11.65
C PHE A 137 -0.35 -11.92 11.66
N TYR A 138 0.32 -12.04 10.51
CA TYR A 138 1.44 -12.95 10.30
C TYR A 138 2.59 -12.79 11.31
N TYR A 139 2.89 -11.56 11.73
CA TYR A 139 4.04 -11.25 12.55
C TYR A 139 3.76 -11.49 14.04
N SER A 140 2.58 -11.12 14.54
CA SER A 140 2.21 -11.35 15.93
C SER A 140 1.75 -12.79 16.21
N SER A 141 1.18 -13.49 15.24
CA SER A 141 0.69 -14.87 15.42
C SER A 141 1.79 -15.94 15.44
N ARG A 142 2.97 -15.70 14.83
CA ARG A 142 4.08 -16.66 14.74
C ARG A 142 5.14 -16.51 15.85
N ARG A 143 4.73 -16.16 17.06
CA ARG A 143 5.63 -16.04 18.22
C ARG A 143 6.06 -17.41 18.77
#